data_AF-A0A2H0QKT8-F1
#
_entry.id   AF-A0A2H0QKT8-F1
#
_cell.length_a   1.000
_cell.length_b   1.000
_cell.length_c   1.000
_cell.angle_alpha   90.00
_cell.angle_beta   90.00
_cell.angle_gamma   90.00
#
_symmetry.space_group_name_H-M   'P 1'
#
loop_
_entity.id
_entity.type
_entity.pdbx_description
1 polymer ?
#
loop_
_entity_poly.entity_id
_entity_poly.type
_entity_poly.pdbx_seq_one_letter_code
_entity_poly.pdbx_strand_id
1 'polypeptide(L)'
;MQPLKISKMNFGMKPAQSLSIVKSFLGGIIMKRNLAVFFFLLLTLAAFKQNAFAAEIKLVLMTNQEDKDITHFILKTDDATHDAIAFIKRTFDNKGKKINEETYKGEQVEDGLVMENRKDRDIVILRSSNFAPHNGGDIEIDTLYSGVSDKRKSYQFELQRLGDDWKLLYKDKKVSTVHLISNKAFLIGTIGIKDIVVK
;
A
#
# COMPACT_ATOMS: atom_id res chain seq x y z
N MET A 1 -60.05 -33.27 97.11
CA MET A 1 -60.19 -31.82 96.86
C MET A 1 -59.77 -31.55 95.42
N GLN A 2 -60.68 -31.07 94.59
CA GLN A 2 -60.48 -30.88 93.15
C GLN A 2 -59.72 -29.58 92.86
N PRO A 3 -58.67 -29.58 92.02
CA PRO A 3 -58.15 -28.35 91.44
C PRO A 3 -58.65 -28.12 90.00
N LEU A 4 -58.82 -26.83 89.73
CA LEU A 4 -59.44 -26.18 88.58
C LEU A 4 -58.94 -26.62 87.19
N LYS A 5 -59.91 -26.69 86.27
CA LYS A 5 -59.75 -26.91 84.82
C LYS A 5 -59.42 -25.57 84.13
N ILE A 6 -58.17 -25.37 83.71
CA ILE A 6 -57.75 -24.18 82.95
C ILE A 6 -57.82 -24.49 81.45
N SER A 7 -58.70 -23.75 80.77
CA SER A 7 -58.91 -23.76 79.31
C SER A 7 -57.70 -23.17 78.59
N LYS A 8 -57.05 -23.95 77.73
CA LYS A 8 -55.97 -23.46 76.85
C LYS A 8 -56.59 -22.78 75.62
N MET A 9 -56.50 -21.45 75.57
CA MET A 9 -56.74 -20.66 74.36
C MET A 9 -55.63 -20.90 73.34
N ASN A 10 -56.02 -21.37 72.16
CA ASN A 10 -55.17 -21.47 70.97
C ASN A 10 -54.96 -20.07 70.37
N PHE A 11 -53.76 -19.50 70.51
CA PHE A 11 -53.33 -18.36 69.71
C PHE A 11 -52.68 -18.89 68.43
N GLY A 12 -53.43 -18.88 67.33
CA GLY A 12 -52.88 -19.10 66.00
C GLY A 12 -51.94 -17.95 65.61
N MET A 13 -50.63 -18.17 65.69
CA MET A 13 -49.66 -17.31 65.02
C MET A 13 -49.68 -17.58 63.52
N LYS A 14 -50.02 -16.54 62.75
CA LYS A 14 -49.81 -16.51 61.30
C LYS A 14 -48.31 -16.62 61.00
N PRO A 15 -47.91 -17.36 59.95
CA PRO A 15 -46.52 -17.42 59.52
C PRO A 15 -46.07 -16.03 59.04
N ALA A 16 -44.90 -15.60 59.53
CA ALA A 16 -44.22 -14.40 59.06
C ALA A 16 -43.85 -14.56 57.57
N GLN A 17 -44.63 -13.95 56.69
CA GLN A 17 -44.24 -13.69 55.32
C GLN A 17 -43.42 -12.39 55.28
N SER A 18 -42.11 -12.48 55.48
CA SER A 18 -41.21 -11.38 55.09
C SER A 18 -39.80 -11.89 54.87
N LEU A 19 -39.50 -12.36 53.65
CA LEU A 19 -38.14 -12.40 53.09
C LEU A 19 -38.17 -12.89 51.63
N SER A 20 -38.92 -12.20 50.75
CA SER A 20 -38.82 -12.47 49.30
C SER A 20 -38.65 -11.22 48.42
N ILE A 21 -38.65 -10.02 48.98
CA ILE A 21 -38.56 -8.78 48.18
C ILE A 21 -37.11 -8.36 47.87
N VAL A 22 -36.09 -8.89 48.56
CA VAL A 22 -34.70 -8.43 48.34
C VAL A 22 -33.99 -9.16 47.18
N LYS A 23 -34.49 -10.31 46.71
CA LYS A 23 -33.79 -11.10 45.67
C LYS A 23 -34.10 -10.69 44.22
N SER A 24 -35.20 -10.00 43.91
CA SER A 24 -35.51 -9.62 42.52
C SER A 24 -34.85 -8.32 42.06
N PHE A 25 -34.45 -7.43 42.98
CA PHE A 25 -33.77 -6.18 42.63
C PHE A 25 -32.27 -6.35 42.36
N LEU A 26 -31.62 -7.35 42.97
CA LEU A 26 -30.18 -7.58 42.81
C LEU A 26 -29.84 -8.38 41.53
N GLY A 27 -30.71 -9.29 41.09
CA GLY A 27 -30.47 -10.10 39.88
C GLY A 27 -30.45 -9.29 38.58
N GLY A 28 -31.33 -8.29 38.45
CA GLY A 28 -31.38 -7.42 37.27
C GLY A 28 -30.21 -6.43 37.17
N ILE A 29 -29.60 -6.06 38.30
CA ILE A 29 -28.44 -5.15 38.33
C ILE A 29 -27.14 -5.88 37.96
N ILE A 30 -27.00 -7.16 38.36
CA ILE A 30 -25.82 -7.97 38.06
C ILE A 30 -25.77 -8.39 36.58
N MET A 31 -26.92 -8.70 35.97
CA MET A 31 -26.98 -9.12 34.57
C MET A 31 -26.74 -7.95 33.58
N LYS A 32 -27.19 -6.73 33.91
CA LYS A 32 -26.98 -5.52 33.09
C LYS A 32 -25.53 -5.02 33.09
N ARG A 33 -24.78 -5.21 34.20
CA ARG A 33 -23.34 -4.88 34.26
C ARG A 33 -22.50 -5.75 33.33
N ASN A 34 -22.80 -7.05 33.23
CA ASN A 34 -22.05 -7.96 32.36
C ASN A 34 -22.37 -7.75 30.88
N LEU A 35 -23.60 -7.37 30.53
CA LEU A 35 -23.97 -7.05 29.16
C LEU A 35 -23.29 -5.76 28.67
N ALA A 36 -23.21 -4.72 29.51
CA ALA A 36 -22.53 -3.48 29.18
C ALA A 36 -21.01 -3.69 29.02
N VAL A 37 -20.38 -4.50 29.88
CA VAL A 37 -18.95 -4.86 29.77
C VAL A 37 -18.68 -5.68 28.50
N PHE A 38 -19.58 -6.61 28.14
CA PHE A 38 -19.45 -7.40 26.91
C PHE A 38 -19.66 -6.56 25.65
N PHE A 39 -20.61 -5.62 25.67
CA PHE A 39 -20.83 -4.67 24.57
C PHE A 39 -19.66 -3.70 24.41
N PHE A 40 -19.05 -3.26 25.51
CA PHE A 40 -17.86 -2.41 25.50
C PHE A 40 -16.63 -3.17 24.99
N LEU A 41 -16.47 -4.44 25.34
CA LEU A 41 -15.42 -5.32 24.81
C LEU A 41 -15.60 -5.58 23.30
N LEU A 42 -16.83 -5.79 22.83
CA LEU A 42 -17.12 -5.92 21.39
C LEU A 42 -16.83 -4.61 20.62
N LEU A 43 -17.07 -3.46 21.24
CA LEU A 43 -16.78 -2.15 20.64
C LEU A 43 -15.27 -1.89 20.50
N THR A 44 -14.44 -2.37 21.44
CA THR A 44 -12.98 -2.23 21.34
C THR A 44 -12.35 -3.15 20.30
N LEU A 45 -12.93 -4.35 20.06
CA LEU A 45 -12.48 -5.22 18.97
C LEU A 45 -12.84 -4.66 17.57
N ALA A 46 -13.95 -3.93 17.44
CA ALA A 46 -14.35 -3.32 16.17
C ALA A 46 -13.54 -2.06 15.79
N ALA A 47 -12.77 -1.49 16.73
CA ALA A 47 -12.02 -0.26 16.54
C ALA A 47 -10.65 -0.47 15.86
N PHE A 48 -10.15 -1.69 15.75
CA PHE A 48 -8.93 -2.00 14.99
C PHE A 48 -9.25 -2.19 13.50
N LYS A 49 -9.80 -1.16 12.86
CA LYS A 49 -9.66 -1.05 11.41
C LYS A 49 -8.27 -0.51 11.14
N GLN A 50 -7.30 -1.41 10.97
CA GLN A 50 -5.99 -1.03 10.45
C GLN A 50 -6.19 -0.46 9.06
N ASN A 51 -5.92 0.84 8.90
CA ASN A 51 -5.80 1.43 7.58
C ASN A 51 -4.53 0.82 6.97
N ALA A 52 -4.71 -0.08 6.01
CA ALA A 52 -3.61 -0.56 5.17
C ALA A 52 -3.17 0.62 4.29
N PHE A 53 -2.03 1.21 4.63
CA PHE A 53 -1.38 2.26 3.87
C PHE A 53 -0.32 1.62 2.98
N ALA A 54 -0.73 1.17 1.78
CA ALA A 54 0.14 0.61 0.76
C ALA A 54 1.50 1.34 0.68
N ALA A 55 2.59 0.62 0.94
CA ALA A 55 3.94 1.18 0.94
C ALA A 55 4.40 1.58 -0.48
N GLU A 56 5.08 2.73 -0.57
CA GLU A 56 5.71 3.22 -1.81
C GLU A 56 7.24 3.06 -1.72
N ILE A 57 7.81 2.22 -2.58
CA ILE A 57 9.24 1.96 -2.68
C ILE A 57 9.80 2.69 -3.89
N LYS A 58 10.70 3.64 -3.67
CA LYS A 58 11.41 4.32 -4.77
C LYS A 58 12.40 3.35 -5.40
N LEU A 59 12.15 2.94 -6.64
CA LEU A 59 13.03 2.05 -7.38
C LEU A 59 14.21 2.81 -7.98
N VAL A 60 13.93 3.88 -8.72
CA VAL A 60 14.96 4.64 -9.43
C VAL A 60 14.56 6.10 -9.60
N LEU A 61 15.57 6.98 -9.56
CA LEU A 61 15.50 8.36 -9.98
C LEU A 61 15.96 8.47 -11.43
N MET A 62 15.08 8.94 -12.31
CA MET A 62 15.41 9.25 -13.70
C MET A 62 15.63 10.75 -13.85
N THR A 63 16.70 11.11 -14.55
CA THR A 63 17.05 12.48 -14.93
C THR A 63 17.46 12.52 -16.39
N ASN A 64 17.44 13.69 -17.02
CA ASN A 64 17.91 13.84 -18.40
C ASN A 64 18.82 15.08 -18.54
N GLN A 65 19.48 15.19 -19.69
CA GLN A 65 20.41 16.29 -19.97
C GLN A 65 19.73 17.57 -20.49
N GLU A 66 18.50 17.51 -20.98
CA GLU A 66 17.83 18.63 -21.66
C GLU A 66 17.11 19.57 -20.70
N ASP A 67 16.46 19.02 -19.70
CA ASP A 67 15.68 19.76 -18.71
C ASP A 67 16.14 19.40 -17.29
N LYS A 68 15.53 20.09 -16.32
CA LYS A 68 15.86 19.94 -14.91
C LYS A 68 14.79 19.14 -14.16
N ASP A 69 13.85 18.54 -14.89
CA ASP A 69 12.79 17.77 -14.28
C ASP A 69 13.36 16.42 -13.84
N ILE A 70 12.83 15.92 -12.75
CA ILE A 70 13.23 14.64 -12.19
C ILE A 70 12.02 13.72 -12.09
N THR A 71 12.21 12.46 -12.44
CA THR A 71 11.14 11.47 -12.39
C THR A 71 11.53 10.34 -11.45
N HIS A 72 10.71 10.12 -10.43
CA HIS A 72 10.81 8.93 -9.60
C HIS A 72 9.95 7.82 -10.20
N PHE A 73 10.56 6.66 -10.43
CA PHE A 73 9.84 5.43 -10.67
C PHE A 73 9.71 4.67 -9.35
N ILE A 74 8.49 4.35 -8.98
CA ILE A 74 8.11 3.90 -7.65
C ILE A 74 7.30 2.62 -7.80
N LEU A 75 7.57 1.64 -6.97
CA LEU A 75 6.76 0.44 -6.81
C LEU A 75 5.82 0.65 -5.63
N LYS A 76 4.52 0.47 -5.86
CA LYS A 76 3.52 0.41 -4.80
C LYS A 76 3.29 -1.04 -4.44
N THR A 77 3.39 -1.38 -3.16
CA THR A 77 3.20 -2.75 -2.66
C THR A 77 2.00 -2.87 -1.75
N ASP A 78 1.49 -4.09 -1.62
CA ASP A 78 0.48 -4.47 -0.64
C ASP A 78 1.11 -4.61 0.75
N ASP A 79 0.48 -4.11 1.81
CA ASP A 79 1.11 -4.13 3.14
C ASP A 79 1.13 -5.52 3.79
N ALA A 80 0.16 -6.37 3.46
CA ALA A 80 0.04 -7.69 4.08
C ALA A 80 0.98 -8.70 3.41
N THR A 81 1.13 -8.60 2.10
CA THR A 81 1.88 -9.56 1.27
C THR A 81 3.24 -9.01 0.81
N HIS A 82 3.41 -7.69 0.81
CA HIS A 82 4.53 -6.96 0.16
C HIS A 82 4.67 -7.25 -1.33
N ASP A 83 3.62 -7.76 -1.96
CA ASP A 83 3.53 -7.98 -3.40
C ASP A 83 3.35 -6.64 -4.12
N ALA A 84 3.92 -6.53 -5.31
CA ALA A 84 3.78 -5.36 -6.16
C ALA A 84 2.34 -5.22 -6.70
N ILE A 85 1.71 -4.08 -6.42
CA ILE A 85 0.37 -3.74 -6.90
C ILE A 85 0.43 -2.89 -8.16
N ALA A 86 1.33 -1.89 -8.17
CA ALA A 86 1.39 -0.90 -9.23
C ALA A 86 2.77 -0.25 -9.34
N PHE A 87 3.05 0.28 -10.52
CA PHE A 87 4.14 1.19 -10.78
C PHE A 87 3.63 2.61 -10.82
N ILE A 88 4.36 3.55 -10.21
CA ILE A 88 4.05 4.97 -10.21
C ILE A 88 5.21 5.72 -10.85
N LYS A 89 4.90 6.50 -11.88
CA LYS A 89 5.81 7.48 -12.47
C LYS A 89 5.45 8.84 -11.92
N ARG A 90 6.34 9.44 -11.14
CA ARG A 90 6.11 10.73 -10.47
C ARG A 90 7.16 11.75 -10.88
N THR A 91 6.75 12.80 -11.58
CA THR A 91 7.66 13.84 -12.09
C THR A 91 7.55 15.12 -11.27
N PHE A 92 8.70 15.73 -11.01
CA PHE A 92 8.86 16.98 -10.28
C PHE A 92 9.61 17.99 -11.14
N ASP A 93 9.22 19.25 -11.02
CA ASP A 93 9.95 20.36 -11.63
C ASP A 93 11.26 20.66 -10.89
N ASN A 94 12.03 21.60 -11.43
CA ASN A 94 13.29 22.07 -10.87
C ASN A 94 13.18 22.76 -9.48
N LYS A 95 11.98 23.03 -8.98
CA LYS A 95 11.71 23.56 -7.64
C LYS A 95 11.22 22.46 -6.68
N GLY A 96 11.15 21.22 -7.14
CA GLY A 96 10.65 20.09 -6.36
C GLY A 96 9.13 20.02 -6.26
N LYS A 97 8.39 20.80 -7.07
CA LYS A 97 6.93 20.71 -7.14
C LYS A 97 6.54 19.52 -8.01
N LYS A 98 5.64 18.67 -7.52
CA LYS A 98 5.05 17.57 -8.31
C LYS A 98 4.26 18.17 -9.49
N ILE A 99 4.64 17.81 -10.72
CA ILE A 99 3.99 18.29 -11.94
C ILE A 99 3.21 17.20 -12.67
N ASN A 100 3.56 15.93 -12.46
CA ASN A 100 2.83 14.80 -13.04
C ASN A 100 2.93 13.55 -12.15
N GLU A 101 1.89 12.72 -12.19
CA GLU A 101 1.86 11.42 -11.53
C GLU A 101 0.97 10.47 -12.33
N GLU A 102 1.53 9.35 -12.75
CA GLU A 102 0.83 8.31 -13.50
C GLU A 102 0.99 6.98 -12.76
N THR A 103 -0.07 6.19 -12.70
CA THR A 103 -0.09 4.88 -12.04
C THR A 103 -0.44 3.81 -13.06
N TYR A 104 0.36 2.74 -13.07
CA TYR A 104 0.22 1.62 -13.99
C TYR A 104 0.11 0.32 -13.19
N LYS A 105 -0.81 -0.55 -13.57
CA LYS A 105 -0.87 -1.91 -13.04
C LYS A 105 0.27 -2.75 -13.63
N GLY A 106 0.66 -3.82 -12.93
CA GLY A 106 1.68 -4.75 -13.40
C GLY A 106 1.43 -5.27 -14.82
N GLU A 107 0.18 -5.63 -15.12
CA GLU A 107 -0.25 -6.12 -16.45
C GLU A 107 0.07 -5.13 -17.58
N GLN A 108 -0.03 -3.82 -17.33
CA GLN A 108 0.23 -2.79 -18.35
C GLN A 108 1.72 -2.68 -18.69
N VAL A 109 2.60 -3.21 -17.84
CA VAL A 109 4.05 -3.26 -18.09
C VAL A 109 4.37 -4.27 -19.20
N GLU A 110 3.55 -5.30 -19.36
CA GLU A 110 3.73 -6.31 -20.41
C GLU A 110 3.47 -5.72 -21.81
N ASP A 111 2.45 -4.86 -21.93
CA ASP A 111 2.10 -4.17 -23.17
C ASP A 111 3.11 -3.09 -23.60
N GLY A 112 3.92 -2.62 -22.65
CA GLY A 112 4.88 -1.55 -22.82
C GLY A 112 4.32 -0.19 -22.45
N LEU A 113 4.94 0.44 -21.46
CA LEU A 113 4.58 1.73 -20.91
C LEU A 113 5.43 2.84 -21.52
N VAL A 114 4.79 3.84 -22.10
CA VAL A 114 5.47 5.05 -22.58
C VAL A 114 5.84 5.91 -21.36
N MET A 115 7.13 5.87 -21.01
CA MET A 115 7.67 6.61 -19.86
C MET A 115 7.97 8.06 -20.22
N GLU A 116 8.27 8.36 -21.48
CA GLU A 116 8.51 9.72 -21.97
C GLU A 116 8.03 9.84 -23.40
N ASN A 117 7.17 10.82 -23.67
CA ASN A 117 6.74 11.19 -25.00
C ASN A 117 7.16 12.63 -25.30
N ARG A 118 7.73 12.88 -26.49
CA ARG A 118 8.07 14.23 -26.96
C ARG A 118 7.70 14.37 -28.42
N LYS A 119 6.95 15.43 -28.75
CA LYS A 119 6.55 15.75 -30.13
C LYS A 119 5.94 14.54 -30.84
N ASP A 120 4.99 13.88 -30.19
CA ASP A 120 4.26 12.72 -30.71
C ASP A 120 5.14 11.50 -31.00
N ARG A 121 6.28 11.38 -30.29
CA ARG A 121 7.18 10.24 -30.38
C ARG A 121 7.48 9.68 -29.01
N ASP A 122 7.41 8.36 -28.89
CA ASP A 122 7.73 7.63 -27.68
C ASP A 122 9.26 7.53 -27.54
N ILE A 123 9.79 8.34 -26.63
CA ILE A 123 11.23 8.50 -26.42
C ILE A 123 11.76 7.39 -25.52
N VAL A 124 11.01 7.03 -24.48
CA VAL A 124 11.35 5.96 -23.54
C VAL A 124 10.14 5.08 -23.35
N ILE A 125 10.31 3.78 -23.58
CA ILE A 125 9.29 2.74 -23.39
C ILE A 125 9.85 1.73 -22.39
N LEU A 126 9.07 1.36 -21.40
CA LEU A 126 9.41 0.35 -20.40
C LEU A 126 8.55 -0.89 -20.62
N ARG A 127 9.16 -2.06 -20.68
CA ARG A 127 8.48 -3.35 -20.89
C ARG A 127 8.97 -4.39 -19.89
N SER A 128 8.15 -5.39 -19.62
CA SER A 128 8.56 -6.61 -18.93
C SER A 128 7.83 -7.80 -19.51
N SER A 129 8.54 -8.89 -19.79
CA SER A 129 7.94 -10.09 -20.40
C SER A 129 7.57 -11.16 -19.36
N ASN A 130 8.03 -11.01 -18.13
CA ASN A 130 7.95 -12.01 -17.07
C ASN A 130 7.73 -11.37 -15.70
N PHE A 131 7.08 -10.20 -15.65
CA PHE A 131 6.80 -9.55 -14.38
C PHE A 131 5.83 -10.38 -13.53
N ALA A 132 6.29 -10.77 -12.34
CA ALA A 132 5.50 -11.44 -11.33
C ALA A 132 5.35 -10.52 -10.10
N PRO A 133 4.14 -10.20 -9.64
CA PRO A 133 3.91 -9.35 -8.47
C PRO A 133 4.67 -9.75 -7.20
N HIS A 134 4.96 -11.04 -7.04
CA HIS A 134 5.62 -11.58 -5.84
C HIS A 134 7.15 -11.66 -5.97
N ASN A 135 7.73 -11.66 -7.18
CA ASN A 135 9.17 -11.87 -7.40
C ASN A 135 9.86 -10.76 -8.20
N GLY A 136 9.11 -9.95 -8.94
CA GLY A 136 9.63 -9.02 -9.94
C GLY A 136 9.81 -9.68 -11.29
N GLY A 137 10.82 -9.26 -12.06
CA GLY A 137 11.06 -9.74 -13.41
C GLY A 137 12.05 -8.88 -14.19
N ASP A 138 12.32 -9.28 -15.43
CA ASP A 138 13.20 -8.57 -16.35
C ASP A 138 12.48 -7.33 -16.88
N ILE A 139 13.13 -6.18 -16.77
CA ILE A 139 12.63 -4.89 -17.24
C ILE A 139 13.50 -4.42 -18.41
N GLU A 140 12.88 -4.32 -19.58
CA GLU A 140 13.51 -3.69 -20.74
C GLU A 140 13.16 -2.21 -20.79
N ILE A 141 14.18 -1.36 -20.85
CA ILE A 141 14.03 0.06 -21.18
C ILE A 141 14.47 0.26 -22.62
N ASP A 142 13.51 0.51 -23.50
CA ASP A 142 13.72 0.88 -24.88
C ASP A 142 13.76 2.41 -25.01
N THR A 143 14.80 2.94 -25.64
CA THR A 143 14.98 4.37 -25.91
C THR A 143 15.09 4.67 -27.40
N LEU A 144 14.44 5.75 -27.84
CA LEU A 144 14.58 6.27 -29.21
C LEU A 144 15.97 6.91 -29.37
N TYR A 145 16.91 6.22 -30.01
CA TYR A 145 18.24 6.74 -30.26
C TYR A 145 18.24 7.89 -31.28
N SER A 146 17.42 7.79 -32.33
CA SER A 146 17.31 8.81 -33.36
C SER A 146 15.92 8.79 -34.00
N GLY A 147 15.14 9.84 -33.79
CA GLY A 147 13.82 10.03 -34.42
C GLY A 147 13.87 10.25 -35.93
N VAL A 148 15.04 10.59 -36.49
CA VAL A 148 15.27 10.76 -37.93
C VAL A 148 15.41 9.41 -38.64
N SER A 149 16.09 8.46 -38.02
CA SER A 149 16.34 7.13 -38.58
C SER A 149 15.49 6.02 -37.95
N ASP A 150 14.64 6.39 -36.99
CA ASP A 150 13.83 5.49 -36.15
C ASP A 150 14.64 4.40 -35.43
N LYS A 151 15.93 4.65 -35.20
CA LYS A 151 16.80 3.72 -34.47
C LYS A 151 16.49 3.77 -32.99
N ARG A 152 16.41 2.60 -32.36
CA ARG A 152 16.13 2.42 -30.92
C ARG A 152 17.26 1.63 -30.24
N LYS A 153 17.38 1.77 -28.93
CA LYS A 153 18.34 1.08 -28.06
C LYS A 153 17.61 0.52 -26.85
N SER A 154 17.84 -0.75 -26.56
CA SER A 154 17.29 -1.43 -25.39
C SER A 154 18.35 -1.65 -24.31
N TYR A 155 17.93 -1.49 -23.06
CA TYR A 155 18.74 -1.75 -21.87
C TYR A 155 17.98 -2.71 -20.96
N GLN A 156 18.64 -3.78 -20.54
CA GLN A 156 18.05 -4.80 -19.69
C GLN A 156 18.37 -4.52 -18.22
N PHE A 157 17.31 -4.40 -17.42
CA PHE A 157 17.32 -4.27 -15.97
C PHE A 157 16.59 -5.46 -15.37
N GLU A 158 16.78 -5.66 -14.07
CA GLU A 158 16.08 -6.71 -13.34
C GLU A 158 15.45 -6.11 -12.09
N LEU A 159 14.14 -6.29 -11.93
CA LEU A 159 13.45 -5.97 -10.70
C LEU A 159 13.42 -7.23 -9.84
N GLN A 160 14.08 -7.20 -8.69
CA GLN A 160 14.11 -8.33 -7.77
C GLN A 160 13.47 -7.97 -6.43
N ARG A 161 12.80 -8.96 -5.83
CA ARG A 161 12.40 -8.94 -4.43
C ARG A 161 13.31 -9.85 -3.60
N LEU A 162 13.87 -9.31 -2.51
CA LEU A 162 14.69 -10.03 -1.53
C LEU A 162 14.05 -9.88 -0.14
N GLY A 163 13.24 -10.86 0.28
CA GLY A 163 12.39 -10.70 1.46
C GLY A 163 11.32 -9.65 1.19
N ASP A 164 11.29 -8.57 1.96
CA ASP A 164 10.36 -7.45 1.74
C ASP A 164 11.01 -6.27 0.99
N ASP A 165 12.30 -6.40 0.65
CA ASP A 165 13.04 -5.37 -0.08
C ASP A 165 12.91 -5.54 -1.59
N TRP A 166 12.50 -4.48 -2.28
CA TRP A 166 12.49 -4.40 -3.74
C TRP A 166 13.69 -3.60 -4.26
N LYS A 167 14.37 -4.12 -5.28
CA LYS A 167 15.57 -3.51 -5.86
C LYS A 167 15.55 -3.62 -7.38
N LEU A 168 15.90 -2.52 -8.06
CA LEU A 168 16.19 -2.54 -9.48
C LEU A 168 17.69 -2.76 -9.68
N LEU A 169 18.05 -3.69 -10.54
CA LEU A 169 19.42 -4.06 -10.86
C LEU A 169 19.73 -3.75 -12.33
N TYR A 170 20.98 -3.41 -12.61
CA TYR A 170 21.55 -3.33 -13.95
C TYR A 170 22.91 -4.02 -13.93
N LYS A 171 23.04 -5.11 -14.68
CA LYS A 171 24.26 -5.95 -14.67
C LYS A 171 24.61 -6.38 -13.24
N ASP A 172 23.64 -6.97 -12.55
CA ASP A 172 23.73 -7.48 -11.16
C ASP A 172 24.06 -6.43 -10.08
N LYS A 173 24.00 -5.14 -10.41
CA LYS A 173 24.27 -4.05 -9.47
C LYS A 173 23.01 -3.25 -9.21
N LYS A 174 22.75 -2.95 -7.92
CA LYS A 174 21.64 -2.08 -7.53
C LYS A 174 21.78 -0.73 -8.21
N VAL A 175 20.69 -0.29 -8.81
CA VAL A 175 20.54 1.01 -9.45
C VAL A 175 19.68 1.89 -8.57
N SER A 176 20.12 3.12 -8.39
CA SER A 176 19.38 4.18 -7.72
C SER A 176 19.05 5.33 -8.67
N THR A 177 19.88 5.53 -9.70
CA THR A 177 19.74 6.63 -10.64
C THR A 177 20.01 6.19 -12.07
N VAL A 178 19.18 6.67 -12.99
CA VAL A 178 19.37 6.60 -14.44
C VAL A 178 19.43 8.03 -14.98
N HIS A 179 20.51 8.37 -15.66
CA HIS A 179 20.68 9.66 -16.31
C HIS A 179 20.70 9.47 -17.82
N LEU A 180 19.72 10.06 -18.52
CA LEU A 180 19.57 9.97 -19.97
C LEU A 180 20.48 10.99 -20.67
N ILE A 181 21.35 10.51 -21.55
CA ILE A 181 22.23 11.34 -22.37
C ILE A 181 21.57 11.61 -23.72
N SER A 182 21.41 12.87 -24.08
CA SER A 182 20.75 13.25 -25.33
C SER A 182 21.61 12.93 -26.55
N ASN A 183 20.97 12.44 -27.62
CA ASN A 183 21.55 12.40 -28.96
C ASN A 183 21.20 13.69 -29.70
N LYS A 184 22.20 14.41 -30.21
CA LYS A 184 22.03 15.70 -30.88
C LYS A 184 22.57 15.66 -32.30
N ALA A 185 21.80 16.18 -33.25
CA ALA A 185 22.25 16.43 -34.60
C ALA A 185 22.54 17.93 -34.79
N PHE A 186 23.59 18.23 -35.55
CA PHE A 186 23.96 19.61 -35.90
C PHE A 186 22.77 20.29 -36.61
N LEU A 187 22.43 21.52 -36.19
CA LEU A 187 21.29 22.34 -36.64
C LEU A 187 19.87 21.88 -36.24
N ILE A 188 19.64 20.60 -35.97
CA ILE A 188 18.30 20.05 -35.64
C ILE A 188 18.06 20.03 -34.12
N GLY A 189 19.13 19.95 -33.33
CA GLY A 189 19.05 19.84 -31.88
C GLY A 189 18.90 18.38 -31.44
N THR A 190 18.13 18.15 -30.38
CA THR A 190 17.96 16.82 -29.77
C THR A 190 17.07 15.93 -30.63
N ILE A 191 17.63 14.80 -31.06
CA ILE A 191 17.00 13.82 -31.95
C ILE A 191 16.69 12.49 -31.27
N GLY A 192 17.08 12.30 -29.99
CA GLY A 192 16.83 11.06 -29.26
C GLY A 192 17.71 10.93 -28.01
N ILE A 193 17.90 9.70 -27.54
CA ILE A 193 18.73 9.33 -26.40
C ILE A 193 19.97 8.57 -26.89
N LYS A 194 21.15 9.16 -26.70
CA LYS A 194 22.42 8.57 -27.13
C LYS A 194 22.79 7.37 -26.26
N ASP A 195 22.64 7.51 -24.95
CA ASP A 195 23.04 6.50 -23.97
C ASP A 195 22.33 6.72 -22.62
N ILE A 196 22.48 5.77 -21.70
CA ILE A 196 22.09 5.94 -20.29
C ILE A 196 23.31 5.77 -19.37
N VAL A 197 23.37 6.59 -18.33
CA VAL A 197 24.37 6.47 -17.26
C VAL A 197 23.67 6.01 -16.00
N VAL A 198 24.14 4.91 -15.44
CA VAL A 198 23.50 4.20 -14.32
C VAL A 198 24.36 4.33 -13.07
N LYS A 199 23.76 4.64 -11.92
CA LYS A 199 24.45 4.78 -10.62
C LYS A 199 23.73 4.03 -9.50
#